data_AF-X8JET1-F1
#
_entry.id   AF-X8JET1-F1
#
_cell.length_a   1.000
_cell.length_b   1.000
_cell.length_c   1.000
_cell.angle_alpha   90.00
_cell.angle_beta   90.00
_cell.angle_gamma   90.00
#
_symmetry.space_group_name_H-M   'P 1'
#
loop_
_entity.id
_entity.type
_entity.pdbx_description
1 polymer ?
#
loop_
_entity_poly.entity_id
_entity_poly.type
_entity_poly.pdbx_seq_one_letter_code
_entity_poly.pdbx_strand_id
1 'polypeptide(L)'
;MPPRRFRLLASADFKPRDNLDIPAVTQLLKQLKSAHKNGRASQKLLFTDMHLLERVYYKGKNQHGLSLFWKSAVSVRRVSARIHEANLPGLLEVLGGMFHEEPFEGQKVFSGAWTRVPPPVTVAQILERLLDIGILLKSVRRVQLNTLEFKLNTVI
;
A
#
# COMPACT_ATOMS: atom_id res chain seq x y z
N MET A 1 -1.20 -16.00 2.71
CA MET A 1 -1.64 -15.58 4.05
C MET A 1 -3.03 -14.98 3.92
N PRO A 2 -3.99 -15.37 4.77
CA PRO A 2 -5.24 -14.62 4.89
C PRO A 2 -4.88 -13.19 5.32
N PRO A 3 -5.58 -12.15 4.83
CA PRO A 3 -5.42 -10.83 5.40
C PRO A 3 -5.80 -10.93 6.88
N ARG A 4 -4.84 -10.67 7.78
CA ARG A 4 -5.17 -10.38 9.19
C ARG A 4 -6.18 -9.25 9.13
N ARG A 5 -7.45 -9.56 9.41
CA ARG A 5 -8.52 -8.55 9.42
C ARG A 5 -8.12 -7.54 10.48
N PHE A 6 -7.80 -6.34 10.02
CA PHE A 6 -7.50 -5.23 10.89
C PHE A 6 -8.75 -4.91 11.69
N ARG A 7 -8.72 -5.17 13.00
CA ARG A 7 -9.79 -4.73 13.90
C ARG A 7 -9.35 -3.38 14.44
N LEU A 8 -9.94 -2.31 13.92
CA LEU A 8 -9.84 -0.99 14.52
C LEU A 8 -10.33 -1.08 15.97
N LEU A 9 -9.59 -0.48 16.91
CA LEU A 9 -10.08 -0.26 18.27
C LEU A 9 -11.35 0.60 18.24
N ALA A 10 -12.18 0.49 19.27
CA ALA A 10 -13.41 1.26 19.35
C ALA A 10 -13.11 2.77 19.42
N SER A 11 -13.98 3.59 18.83
CA SER A 11 -13.88 5.06 18.83
C SER A 11 -13.75 5.66 20.24
N ALA A 12 -14.23 4.96 21.28
CA ALA A 12 -14.15 5.36 22.69
C ALA A 12 -12.72 5.46 23.24
N ASP A 13 -11.72 4.83 22.61
CA ASP A 13 -10.33 4.87 23.08
C ASP A 13 -9.56 6.13 22.61
N PHE A 14 -10.16 6.92 21.70
CA PHE A 14 -9.55 8.11 21.14
C PHE A 14 -9.73 9.30 22.08
N LYS A 15 -8.66 10.05 22.31
CA LYS A 15 -8.70 11.25 23.16
C LYS A 15 -8.94 12.50 22.31
N PRO A 16 -9.66 13.52 22.81
CA PRO A 16 -9.70 14.82 22.16
C PRO A 16 -8.29 15.41 22.09
N ARG A 17 -8.04 16.23 21.07
CA ARG A 17 -6.76 16.93 20.90
C ARG A 17 -6.48 17.95 22.02
N ASP A 18 -7.52 18.49 22.65
CA ASP A 18 -7.54 19.64 23.58
C ASP A 18 -6.16 20.19 24.01
N ASN A 19 -5.84 21.39 23.51
CA ASN A 19 -4.63 22.16 23.79
C ASN A 19 -3.28 21.57 23.31
N LEU A 20 -3.29 20.47 22.56
CA LEU A 20 -2.07 19.97 21.90
C LEU A 20 -1.83 20.72 20.58
N ASP A 21 -0.90 21.67 20.56
CA ASP A 21 -0.32 22.19 19.32
C ASP A 21 1.02 21.52 19.04
N ILE A 22 0.98 20.45 18.23
CA ILE A 22 2.16 19.68 17.85
C ILE A 22 2.37 19.85 16.34
N PRO A 23 3.24 20.78 15.90
CA PRO A 23 3.52 21.03 14.48
C PRO A 23 3.93 19.77 13.71
N ALA A 24 4.62 18.83 14.38
CA ALA A 24 5.02 17.56 13.79
C ALA A 24 3.83 16.70 13.35
N VAL A 25 2.72 16.70 14.10
CA VAL A 25 1.50 15.95 13.73
C VAL A 25 0.83 16.59 12.52
N THR A 26 0.73 17.93 12.50
CA THR A 26 0.22 18.66 11.35
C THR A 26 1.04 18.38 10.08
N GLN A 27 2.36 18.37 10.20
CA GLN A 27 3.25 18.03 9.09
C GLN A 27 3.08 16.58 8.64
N LEU A 28 2.99 15.64 9.59
CA LEU A 28 2.72 14.23 9.30
C LEU A 28 1.39 14.06 8.53
N LEU A 29 0.31 14.71 8.95
CA LEU A 29 -0.98 14.64 8.27
C LEU A 29 -0.92 15.16 6.82
N LYS A 30 -0.16 16.25 6.58
CA LYS A 30 0.10 16.75 5.22
C LYS A 30 0.86 15.71 4.38
N GLN A 31 1.87 15.08 4.97
CA GLN A 31 2.65 14.04 4.30
C GLN A 31 1.79 12.80 4.00
N LEU A 32 0.96 12.35 4.94
CA LEU A 32 0.02 11.24 4.75
C LEU A 32 -0.98 11.54 3.63
N LYS A 33 -1.53 12.76 3.56
CA LYS A 33 -2.42 13.19 2.48
C LYS A 33 -1.73 13.11 1.11
N SER A 34 -0.49 13.60 1.02
CA SER A 34 0.31 13.53 -0.21
C SER A 34 0.62 12.08 -0.60
N ALA A 35 1.08 11.28 0.35
CA ALA A 35 1.38 9.87 0.16
C ALA A 35 0.14 9.06 -0.25
N HIS A 36 -1.02 9.32 0.34
CA HIS A 36 -2.29 8.72 -0.04
C HIS A 36 -2.66 9.05 -1.49
N LYS A 37 -2.57 10.33 -1.88
CA LYS A 37 -2.85 10.76 -3.26
C LYS A 37 -1.92 10.05 -4.26
N ASN A 38 -0.63 10.03 -3.97
CA ASN A 38 0.37 9.38 -4.82
C ASN A 38 0.15 7.87 -4.88
N GLY A 39 -0.10 7.24 -3.74
CA GLY A 39 -0.40 5.82 -3.63
C GLY A 39 -1.64 5.44 -4.44
N ARG A 40 -2.70 6.25 -4.40
CA ARG A 40 -3.92 6.01 -5.20
C ARG A 40 -3.64 6.07 -6.70
N ALA A 41 -2.83 7.03 -7.14
CA ALA A 41 -2.39 7.12 -8.53
C ALA A 41 -1.56 5.89 -8.93
N SER A 42 -0.57 5.49 -8.12
CA SER A 42 0.24 4.30 -8.36
C SER A 42 -0.59 3.01 -8.37
N GLN A 43 -1.57 2.88 -7.48
CA GLN A 43 -2.45 1.70 -7.44
C GLN A 43 -3.34 1.62 -8.67
N LYS A 44 -3.83 2.75 -9.19
CA LYS A 44 -4.57 2.80 -10.46
C LYS A 44 -3.69 2.34 -11.64
N LEU A 45 -2.44 2.81 -11.70
CA LEU A 45 -1.49 2.37 -12.73
C LEU A 45 -1.22 0.87 -12.63
N LEU A 46 -0.91 0.39 -11.42
CA LEU A 46 -0.68 -1.04 -11.16
C LEU A 46 -1.87 -1.90 -11.57
N PHE A 47 -3.10 -1.45 -11.29
CA PHE A 47 -4.31 -2.15 -11.69
C PHE A 47 -4.47 -2.28 -13.21
N THR A 48 -4.14 -1.21 -13.95
CA THR A 48 -4.10 -1.25 -15.43
C THR A 48 -3.05 -2.24 -15.92
N ASP A 49 -1.84 -2.20 -15.37
CA ASP A 49 -0.76 -3.13 -15.75
C ASP A 49 -1.12 -4.58 -15.44
N MET A 50 -1.78 -4.82 -14.31
CA MET A 50 -2.31 -6.14 -13.95
C MET A 50 -3.34 -6.64 -14.96
N HIS A 51 -4.23 -5.78 -15.47
CA HIS A 51 -5.19 -6.18 -16.51
C HIS A 51 -4.51 -6.57 -17.83
N LEU A 52 -3.43 -5.87 -18.20
CA LEU A 52 -2.63 -6.24 -19.35
C LEU A 52 -1.92 -7.59 -19.12
N LEU A 53 -1.34 -7.78 -17.94
CA LEU A 53 -0.70 -9.05 -17.55
C LEU A 53 -1.67 -10.22 -17.53
N GLU A 54 -2.92 -10.04 -17.10
CA GLU A 54 -3.95 -11.08 -17.17
C GLU A 54 -4.27 -11.46 -18.61
N ARG A 55 -4.37 -10.49 -19.52
CA ARG A 55 -4.61 -10.76 -20.95
C ARG A 55 -3.44 -11.52 -21.59
N VAL A 56 -2.20 -11.11 -21.29
CA VAL A 56 -0.99 -11.82 -21.73
C VAL A 56 -0.98 -13.24 -21.16
N TYR A 57 -1.26 -13.38 -19.86
CA TYR A 57 -1.32 -14.67 -19.17
C TYR A 57 -2.34 -15.60 -19.83
N TYR A 58 -3.55 -15.12 -20.09
CA TYR A 58 -4.60 -15.91 -20.73
C TYR A 58 -4.21 -16.40 -22.12
N LYS A 59 -3.58 -15.54 -22.95
CA LYS A 59 -3.15 -15.91 -24.31
C LYS A 59 -1.97 -16.89 -24.34
N GLY A 60 -0.98 -16.71 -23.47
CA GLY A 60 0.29 -17.48 -23.54
C GLY A 60 0.34 -18.74 -22.67
N LYS A 61 -0.66 -19.00 -21.81
CA LYS A 61 -0.64 -20.07 -20.79
C LYS A 61 -0.28 -21.45 -21.35
N ASN A 62 -0.82 -21.79 -22.51
CA ASN A 62 -0.71 -23.14 -23.08
C ASN A 62 0.45 -23.27 -24.08
N GLN A 63 1.13 -22.18 -24.45
CA GLN A 63 2.16 -22.17 -25.49
C GLN A 63 3.59 -22.03 -24.95
N HIS A 64 3.76 -21.42 -23.77
CA HIS A 64 5.09 -20.99 -23.31
C HIS A 64 5.42 -21.40 -21.88
N GLY A 65 4.68 -22.35 -21.29
CA GLY A 65 4.68 -22.71 -19.87
C GLY A 65 6.06 -22.90 -19.23
N LEU A 66 7.03 -23.43 -19.98
CA LEU A 66 8.39 -23.71 -19.48
C LEU A 66 9.41 -22.60 -19.75
N SER A 67 9.07 -21.61 -20.58
CA SER A 67 10.01 -20.54 -20.93
C SER A 67 10.32 -19.64 -19.73
N LEU A 68 11.57 -19.18 -19.64
CA LEU A 68 12.00 -18.25 -18.58
C LEU A 68 11.20 -16.94 -18.61
N PHE A 69 10.84 -16.48 -19.81
CA PHE A 69 9.94 -15.35 -19.99
C PHE A 69 8.59 -15.60 -19.32
N TRP A 70 7.97 -16.76 -19.55
CA TRP A 70 6.67 -17.09 -18.97
C TRP A 70 6.71 -17.22 -17.45
N LYS A 71 7.75 -17.89 -16.91
CA LYS A 71 7.99 -17.97 -15.46
C LYS A 71 8.11 -16.57 -14.83
N SER A 72 8.77 -15.64 -15.53
CA SER A 72 8.89 -14.25 -15.10
C SER A 72 7.54 -13.53 -15.13
N ALA A 73 6.75 -13.68 -16.21
CA ALA A 73 5.42 -13.09 -16.32
C ALA A 73 4.46 -13.57 -15.22
N VAL A 74 4.46 -14.87 -14.91
CA VAL A 74 3.68 -15.46 -13.81
C VAL A 74 4.13 -14.90 -12.45
N SER A 75 5.44 -14.71 -12.26
CA SER A 75 5.98 -14.16 -11.02
C SER A 75 5.59 -12.69 -10.84
N VAL A 76 5.72 -11.87 -11.88
CA VAL A 76 5.29 -10.46 -11.87
C VAL A 76 3.80 -10.36 -11.57
N ARG A 77 2.95 -11.18 -12.23
CA ARG A 77 1.50 -11.24 -11.98
C ARG A 77 1.17 -11.55 -10.51
N ARG A 78 1.85 -12.52 -9.91
CA ARG A 78 1.64 -12.91 -8.51
C ARG A 78 2.04 -11.78 -7.56
N VAL A 79 3.19 -11.16 -7.82
CA VAL A 79 3.71 -10.06 -7.02
C VAL A 79 2.82 -8.81 -7.13
N SER A 80 2.42 -8.43 -8.34
CA SER A 80 1.55 -7.28 -8.57
C SER A 80 0.20 -7.43 -7.85
N ALA A 81 -0.37 -8.64 -7.87
CA ALA A 81 -1.57 -8.96 -7.11
C ALA A 81 -1.35 -8.75 -5.60
N ARG A 82 -0.24 -9.23 -5.04
CA ARG A 82 0.08 -9.03 -3.61
C ARG A 82 0.29 -7.57 -3.23
N ILE A 83 0.94 -6.79 -4.09
CA ILE A 83 1.12 -5.35 -3.88
C ILE A 83 -0.24 -4.64 -3.92
N HIS A 84 -1.10 -4.99 -4.88
CA HIS A 84 -2.43 -4.40 -5.01
C HIS A 84 -3.35 -4.76 -3.82
N GLU A 85 -3.35 -6.03 -3.41
CA GLU A 85 -4.09 -6.53 -2.22
C GLU A 85 -3.66 -5.86 -0.92
N ALA A 86 -2.42 -5.37 -0.83
CA ALA A 86 -1.93 -4.68 0.35
C ALA A 86 -2.67 -3.35 0.62
N ASN A 87 -3.33 -2.79 -0.40
CA ASN A 87 -4.14 -1.57 -0.33
C ASN A 87 -3.47 -0.43 0.47
N LEU A 88 -2.22 -0.10 0.09
CA LEU A 88 -1.44 0.95 0.75
C LEU A 88 -2.20 2.28 0.90
N PRO A 89 -2.92 2.79 -0.13
CA PRO A 89 -3.70 4.01 0.00
C PRO A 89 -4.79 3.89 1.07
N GLY A 90 -5.54 2.78 1.10
CA GLY A 90 -6.53 2.55 2.14
C GLY A 90 -5.93 2.50 3.55
N LEU A 91 -4.74 1.93 3.73
CA LEU A 91 -4.05 1.95 5.03
C LEU A 91 -3.63 3.37 5.45
N LEU A 92 -3.14 4.18 4.51
CA LEU A 92 -2.81 5.58 4.78
C LEU A 92 -4.05 6.41 5.09
N GLU A 93 -5.16 6.14 4.41
CA GLU A 93 -6.47 6.75 4.67
C GLU A 93 -6.94 6.42 6.09
N VAL A 94 -6.90 5.15 6.49
CA VAL A 94 -7.24 4.74 7.86
C VAL A 94 -6.34 5.44 8.90
N LEU A 95 -5.02 5.49 8.66
CA LEU A 95 -4.09 6.18 9.56
C LEU A 95 -4.37 7.68 9.66
N GLY A 96 -4.73 8.34 8.55
CA GLY A 96 -5.10 9.75 8.56
C GLY A 96 -6.43 10.02 9.24
N GLY A 97 -7.42 9.15 9.03
CA GLY A 97 -8.75 9.25 9.62
C GLY A 97 -8.74 9.17 11.13
N MET A 98 -7.81 8.41 11.72
CA MET A 98 -7.62 8.29 13.17
C MET A 98 -7.39 9.61 13.92
N PHE A 99 -6.91 10.65 13.23
CA PHE A 99 -6.67 11.97 13.83
C PHE A 99 -7.90 12.90 13.73
N HIS A 100 -8.97 12.47 13.08
CA HIS A 100 -10.16 13.25 12.87
C HIS A 100 -11.34 12.58 13.56
N GLU A 101 -12.40 13.34 13.81
CA GLU A 101 -13.67 12.73 14.14
C GLU A 101 -14.18 11.93 12.95
N GLU A 102 -15.00 10.91 13.21
CA GLU A 102 -15.59 10.12 12.13
C GLU A 102 -16.17 11.06 11.06
N PRO A 103 -15.71 10.95 9.80
CA PRO A 103 -16.16 11.84 8.77
C PRO A 103 -17.67 11.69 8.61
N PHE A 104 -18.41 12.81 8.61
CA PHE A 104 -19.79 12.80 8.16
C PHE A 104 -19.82 12.28 6.71
N GLU A 105 -20.92 11.66 6.29
CA GLU A 105 -21.03 11.10 4.94
C GLU A 105 -20.58 12.12 3.87
N GLY A 106 -19.57 11.75 3.07
CA GLY A 106 -19.00 12.59 2.01
C GLY A 106 -17.82 13.48 2.42
N GLN A 107 -17.42 13.55 3.70
CA GLN A 107 -16.25 14.30 4.12
C GLN A 107 -14.95 13.57 3.73
N LYS A 108 -13.99 14.32 3.17
CA LYS A 108 -12.69 13.75 2.78
C LYS A 108 -11.89 13.44 4.04
N VAL A 109 -11.32 12.24 4.14
CA VAL A 109 -10.56 11.76 5.31
C VAL A 109 -9.39 12.66 5.72
N PHE A 110 -8.80 13.38 4.76
CA PHE A 110 -7.71 14.34 4.99
C PHE A 110 -8.17 15.81 4.88
N SER A 111 -9.42 16.10 5.23
CA SER A 111 -9.98 17.45 5.27
C SER A 111 -10.48 17.79 6.66
N GLY A 112 -10.16 19.01 7.10
CA GLY A 112 -10.48 19.49 8.44
C GLY A 112 -9.23 19.72 9.28
N ALA A 113 -9.46 20.27 10.47
CA ALA A 113 -8.43 20.39 11.49
C ALA A 113 -8.23 19.03 12.17
N TRP A 114 -7.00 18.79 12.65
CA TRP A 114 -6.72 17.68 13.57
C TRP A 114 -7.56 17.86 14.85
N THR A 115 -8.36 16.86 15.22
CA THR A 115 -9.29 16.92 16.37
C THR A 115 -9.10 15.79 17.39
N ARG A 116 -8.42 14.69 17.05
CA ARG A 116 -8.26 13.51 17.95
C ARG A 116 -6.84 12.99 18.04
N VAL A 117 -6.49 12.44 19.19
CA VAL A 117 -5.24 11.71 19.42
C VAL A 117 -5.54 10.21 19.40
N PRO A 118 -5.04 9.46 18.41
CA PRO A 118 -5.26 8.02 18.36
C PRO A 118 -4.46 7.26 19.42
N PRO A 119 -4.97 6.10 19.89
CA PRO A 119 -4.22 5.24 20.79
C PRO A 119 -2.90 4.77 20.15
N PRO A 120 -1.77 4.80 20.89
CA PRO A 120 -0.47 4.36 20.37
C PRO A 120 -0.48 2.92 19.83
N VAL A 121 -1.27 2.03 20.45
CA VAL A 121 -1.39 0.62 20.04
C VAL A 121 -1.96 0.51 18.62
N THR A 122 -3.02 1.27 18.31
CA THR A 122 -3.64 1.22 16.98
C THR A 122 -2.73 1.81 15.91
N VAL A 123 -2.02 2.90 16.24
CA VAL A 123 -1.02 3.50 15.35
C VAL A 123 0.10 2.50 15.07
N ALA A 124 0.64 1.85 16.10
CA ALA A 124 1.71 0.86 15.97
C ALA A 124 1.33 -0.30 15.04
N GLN A 125 0.11 -0.84 15.17
CA GLN A 125 -0.38 -1.92 14.30
C GLN A 125 -0.44 -1.51 12.82
N ILE A 126 -0.81 -0.27 12.50
CA ILE A 126 -0.78 0.21 11.11
C ILE A 126 0.65 0.39 10.64
N LEU A 127 1.52 0.95 11.47
CA LEU A 127 2.94 1.14 11.14
C LEU A 127 3.63 -0.20 10.86
N GLU A 128 3.38 -1.24 11.66
CA GLU A 128 3.84 -2.60 11.38
C GLU A 128 3.40 -3.09 10.01
N ARG A 129 2.14 -2.86 9.65
CA ARG A 129 1.61 -3.23 8.33
C ARG A 129 2.27 -2.46 7.19
N LEU A 130 2.53 -1.16 7.38
CA LEU A 130 3.25 -0.34 6.40
C LEU A 130 4.70 -0.80 6.24
N LEU A 131 5.35 -1.23 7.33
CA LEU A 131 6.68 -1.82 7.30
C LEU A 131 6.70 -3.16 6.53
N ASP A 132 5.75 -4.04 6.78
CA ASP A 132 5.59 -5.31 6.04
C ASP A 132 5.44 -5.07 4.52
N ILE A 133 4.65 -4.07 4.15
CA ILE A 133 4.49 -3.66 2.74
C ILE A 133 5.82 -3.13 2.20
N GLY A 134 6.54 -2.32 2.97
CA GLY A 134 7.87 -1.85 2.60
C GLY A 134 8.86 -2.99 2.36
N ILE A 135 8.82 -4.06 3.17
CA ILE A 135 9.64 -5.27 3.00
C ILE A 135 9.24 -6.00 1.71
N LEU A 136 7.94 -6.17 1.45
CA LEU A 136 7.44 -6.74 0.20
C LEU A 136 7.96 -5.96 -1.02
N LEU A 137 7.85 -4.64 -1.01
CA LEU A 137 8.31 -3.81 -2.14
C LEU A 137 9.84 -3.89 -2.33
N LYS A 138 10.62 -3.95 -1.24
CA LYS A 138 12.07 -4.12 -1.32
C LYS A 138 12.49 -5.49 -1.88
N SER A 139 11.78 -6.56 -1.53
CA SER A 139 12.09 -7.90 -2.06
C SER A 139 11.85 -7.98 -3.57
N VAL A 140 10.81 -7.32 -4.07
CA VAL A 140 10.51 -7.21 -5.50
C VAL A 140 11.60 -6.45 -6.26
N ARG A 141 12.09 -5.34 -5.71
CA ARG A 141 13.20 -4.58 -6.31
C ARG A 141 14.47 -5.41 -6.45
N ARG A 142 14.81 -6.21 -5.43
CA ARG A 142 15.98 -7.11 -5.48
C ARG A 142 15.84 -8.18 -6.58
N VAL A 143 14.65 -8.76 -6.74
CA VAL A 143 14.38 -9.71 -7.84
C VAL A 143 14.51 -9.03 -9.21
N GLN A 144 14.04 -7.79 -9.36
CA GLN A 144 14.17 -7.04 -10.62
C GLN A 144 15.62 -6.73 -10.98
N LEU A 145 16.44 -6.31 -10.01
CA LEU A 145 17.87 -6.02 -10.23
C LEU A 145 18.64 -7.30 -10.63
N ASN A 146 18.43 -8.40 -9.91
CA ASN A 146 19.11 -9.66 -10.22
C ASN A 146 18.68 -10.24 -11.58
N THR A 147 17.42 -10.00 -12.00
CA THR A 147 16.93 -10.41 -13.33
C THR A 147 17.56 -9.58 -14.45
N LEU A 148 17.81 -8.29 -14.21
CA LEU A 148 18.49 -7.41 -15.16
C LEU A 148 19.97 -7.75 -15.29
N GLU A 149 20.65 -8.02 -14.17
CA GLU A 149 22.05 -8.48 -14.18
C GLU A 149 22.21 -9.84 -14.87
N PHE A 150 21.29 -10.78 -14.64
CA PHE A 150 21.31 -12.06 -15.35
C PHE A 150 21.11 -11.88 -16.87
N LYS A 151 20.21 -10.98 -17.29
CA LYS A 151 20.01 -10.68 -18.72
C LYS A 151 21.24 -10.02 -19.37
N LEU A 152 21.99 -9.20 -18.64
CA LEU A 152 23.24 -8.61 -19.14
C LEU A 152 24.35 -9.66 -19.28
N ASN A 153 24.41 -10.62 -18.36
CA ASN A 153 25.44 -11.68 -18.36
C ASN A 153 25.12 -12.86 -19.29
N THR A 154 23.94 -12.91 -19.93
CA THR A 154 23.58 -13.96 -20.91
C THR A 154 23.65 -13.47 -22.36
N VAL A 155 23.99 -12.20 -22.58
CA VAL A 155 24.10 -11.55 -23.91
C VAL A 155 25.57 -11.27 -24.29
N ILE A 156 26.52 -11.74 -23.49
CA ILE A 156 27.96 -11.80 -23.78
C ILE A 156 28.34 -13.29 -23.87
#